data_AF-A0A0W1GPI7-F1
#
_entry.id   AF-A0A0W1GPI7-F1
#
_cell.length_a   1.000
_cell.length_b   1.000
_cell.length_c   1.000
_cell.angle_alpha   90.00
_cell.angle_beta   90.00
_cell.angle_gamma   90.00
#
_symmetry.space_group_name_H-M   'P 1'
#
loop_
_entity.id
_entity.type
_entity.pdbx_description
1 polymer ?
#
loop_
_entity_poly.entity_id
_entity_poly.type
_entity_poly.pdbx_seq_one_letter_code
_entity_poly.pdbx_strand_id
1 'polypeptide(L)' 'MTVVADVHVHPGSFRQSPSDKANPIIAEANHLALILPDFAEGSNLPGRIGVHRYLGNRRWRDESDRLFPPFHVGTYLWS' A
#
# COMPACT_ATOMS: atom_id res chain seq x y z
N MET A 1 -4.31 5.59 -19.65
CA MET A 1 -4.14 4.61 -18.56
C MET A 1 -2.98 5.08 -17.70
N THR A 2 -3.17 5.22 -16.39
CA THR A 2 -2.17 5.77 -15.46
C THR A 2 -2.00 4.80 -14.29
N VAL A 3 -0.77 4.62 -13.83
CA VAL A 3 -0.46 3.79 -12.65
C VAL A 3 -0.72 4.63 -11.39
N VAL A 4 -1.58 4.16 -10.50
CA VAL A 4 -2.00 4.91 -9.29
C VAL A 4 -1.41 4.36 -8.00
N ALA A 5 -0.90 3.13 -8.01
CA ALA A 5 -0.36 2.46 -6.83
C ALA A 5 0.70 1.42 -7.19
N ASP A 6 1.57 1.13 -6.22
CA ASP A 6 2.46 -0.03 -6.16
C ASP A 6 2.07 -0.93 -4.99
N VAL A 7 2.48 -2.20 -5.05
CA VAL A 7 2.33 -3.16 -3.95
C VAL A 7 3.64 -3.89 -3.71
N HIS A 8 4.02 -4.00 -2.44
CA HIS A 8 5.18 -4.78 -2.02
C HIS A 8 4.91 -5.44 -0.66
N VAL A 9 5.82 -6.34 -0.27
CA VAL A 9 5.62 -7.19 0.91
C VAL A 9 6.75 -7.03 1.91
N HIS A 10 6.41 -7.15 3.19
CA HIS A 10 7.35 -7.13 4.31
C HIS A 10 7.25 -8.45 5.10
N PRO A 11 8.27 -8.83 5.88
CA PRO A 11 8.26 -10.06 6.68
C PRO A 11 7.35 -10.05 7.92
N GLY A 12 6.61 -8.95 8.21
CA GLY A 12 5.80 -8.94 9.45
C GLY A 12 4.92 -7.73 9.73
N SER A 13 5.18 -6.56 9.14
CA SER A 13 4.35 -5.38 9.37
C SER A 13 3.90 -4.76 8.05
N PHE A 14 2.73 -4.14 8.05
CA PHE A 14 2.28 -3.32 6.93
C PHE A 14 2.72 -1.85 7.02
N ARG A 15 3.57 -1.51 7.99
CA ARG A 15 4.09 -0.15 8.14
C ARG A 15 5.18 0.11 7.11
N GLN A 16 5.16 1.30 6.52
CA GLN A 16 6.20 1.71 5.60
C GLN A 16 7.53 1.93 6.32
N SER A 17 8.59 1.30 5.83
CA SER A 17 9.92 1.38 6.44
C SER A 17 10.60 2.73 6.13
N PRO A 18 11.63 3.12 6.90
CA PRO A 18 12.43 4.31 6.57
C PRO A 18 13.07 4.24 5.18
N SER A 19 13.53 3.06 4.77
CA SER A 19 14.14 2.84 3.45
C SER A 19 13.12 3.03 2.33
N ASP A 20 11.91 2.50 2.48
CA ASP A 20 10.84 2.68 1.48
C ASP A 20 10.42 4.15 1.38
N LYS A 21 10.32 4.85 2.52
CA LYS A 21 9.99 6.29 2.54
C LYS A 21 11.01 7.14 1.79
N ALA A 22 12.29 6.79 1.92
CA ALA A 22 13.40 7.50 1.31
C ALA A 22 13.55 7.21 -0.20
N ASN A 23 13.09 6.03 -0.64
CA ASN A 23 13.27 5.51 -2.00
C ASN A 23 11.92 5.02 -2.57
N PRO A 24 10.98 5.94 -2.88
CA PRO A 24 9.71 5.57 -3.51
C PRO A 24 9.93 4.80 -4.82
N ILE A 25 9.16 3.72 -5.04
CA ILE A 25 9.11 3.03 -6.34
C ILE A 25 8.60 4.01 -7.41
N ILE A 26 7.55 4.77 -7.11
CA ILE A 26 7.03 5.86 -7.94
C ILE A 26 6.94 7.15 -7.10
N ALA A 27 7.67 8.18 -7.52
CA ALA A 27 7.78 9.46 -6.81
C ALA A 27 6.76 10.51 -7.28
N GLU A 28 5.51 10.11 -7.52
CA GLU A 28 4.44 11.00 -7.99
C GLU A 28 3.46 11.34 -6.85
N ALA A 29 3.13 12.62 -6.69
CA ALA A 29 2.21 13.04 -5.63
C ALA A 29 0.85 12.34 -5.78
N ASN A 30 0.32 11.86 -4.66
CA ASN A 30 -0.87 11.01 -4.56
C ASN A 30 -0.70 9.55 -5.01
N HIS A 31 0.49 9.10 -5.39
CA HIS A 31 0.75 7.67 -5.58
C HIS A 31 0.57 6.91 -4.25
N LEU A 32 0.00 5.71 -4.30
CA LEU A 32 -0.23 4.86 -3.14
C LEU A 32 0.77 3.71 -3.09
N ALA A 33 1.46 3.55 -1.97
CA ALA A 33 2.21 2.33 -1.67
C ALA A 33 1.36 1.42 -0.78
N LEU A 34 1.12 0.21 -1.26
CA LEU A 34 0.40 -0.85 -0.55
C LEU A 34 1.39 -1.84 0.02
N ILE A 35 1.27 -2.15 1.32
CA ILE A 35 2.21 -3.02 2.01
C ILE A 35 1.47 -4.17 2.65
N LEU A 36 1.84 -5.39 2.28
CA LEU A 36 1.31 -6.61 2.89
C LEU A 36 2.37 -7.18 3.86
N PRO A 37 1.99 -7.57 5.08
CA PRO A 37 2.90 -8.22 6.03
C PRO A 37 3.15 -9.68 5.63
N ASP A 38 4.02 -10.35 6.38
CA ASP A 38 4.24 -11.79 6.32
C ASP A 38 4.49 -12.35 4.91
N PHE A 39 5.16 -11.59 4.03
CA PHE A 39 5.36 -11.94 2.61
C PHE A 39 4.07 -12.24 1.83
N ALA A 40 2.97 -11.62 2.25
CA ALA A 40 1.62 -11.91 1.79
C ALA A 40 1.19 -13.38 2.02
N GLU A 41 1.81 -14.09 2.96
CA GLU A 41 1.42 -15.45 3.36
C GLU A 41 0.02 -15.45 4.01
N GLY A 42 -0.82 -16.39 3.60
CA GLY A 42 -2.19 -16.53 4.11
C GLY A 42 -3.19 -15.51 3.53
N SER A 43 -4.30 -15.30 4.24
CA SER A 43 -5.34 -14.35 3.82
C SER A 43 -5.04 -12.95 4.34
N ASN A 44 -4.71 -12.05 3.43
CA ASN A 44 -4.56 -10.62 3.74
C ASN A 44 -5.95 -9.99 3.85
N LEU A 45 -6.47 -9.91 5.09
CA LEU A 45 -7.78 -9.33 5.35
C LEU A 45 -7.77 -7.80 5.20
N PRO A 46 -8.86 -7.18 4.69
CA PRO A 46 -9.05 -5.75 4.78
C PRO A 46 -8.79 -5.23 6.21
N GLY A 47 -8.01 -4.17 6.35
CA GLY A 47 -7.54 -3.65 7.65
C GLY A 47 -6.20 -4.20 8.14
N ARG A 48 -5.58 -5.14 7.42
CA ARG A 48 -4.19 -5.60 7.65
C ARG A 48 -3.25 -5.25 6.49
N ILE A 49 -3.70 -4.37 5.60
CA ILE A 49 -2.94 -3.85 4.46
C ILE A 49 -2.59 -2.39 4.78
N GLY A 50 -1.32 -2.06 4.62
CA GLY A 50 -0.82 -0.72 4.83
C GLY A 50 -1.09 0.12 3.59
N VAL A 51 -1.63 1.32 3.78
CA VAL A 51 -1.91 2.25 2.67
C VAL A 51 -1.16 3.55 2.95
N HIS A 52 -0.16 3.85 2.14
CA HIS A 52 0.70 5.02 2.34
C HIS A 52 0.64 5.93 1.12
N ARG A 53 0.16 7.16 1.29
CA ARG A 53 0.05 8.14 0.21
C ARG A 53 1.30 9.00 0.13
N TYR A 54 1.93 9.06 -1.04
CA TYR A 54 3.06 9.95 -1.28
C TYR A 54 2.61 11.40 -1.40
N LEU A 55 3.22 12.30 -0.61
CA LEU A 55 2.91 13.74 -0.58
C LEU A 55 3.98 14.58 -1.31
N GLY A 56 4.98 13.95 -1.92
CA GLY A 56 6.16 14.64 -2.44
C GLY A 56 7.25 14.86 -1.39
N ASN A 57 8.48 15.10 -1.85
CA ASN A 57 9.66 15.32 -1.01
C ASN A 57 9.87 14.25 0.07
N ARG A 58 9.73 12.96 -0.28
CA ARG A 58 9.90 11.83 0.68
C ARG A 58 8.94 11.89 1.88
N ARG A 59 7.86 12.66 1.79
CA ARG A 59 6.81 12.72 2.81
C ARG A 59 5.68 11.78 2.44
N TRP A 60 5.17 11.12 3.46
CA TRP A 60 4.14 10.10 3.32
C TRP A 60 3.07 10.32 4.38
N ARG A 61 1.83 10.02 4.01
CA ARG A 61 0.72 9.94 4.95
C ARG A 61 0.31 8.49 5.09
N ASP A 62 0.28 8.00 6.32
CA ASP A 62 -0.32 6.71 6.64
C ASP A 62 -1.85 6.86 6.59
N GLU A 63 -2.50 6.07 5.76
CA GLU A 63 -3.94 6.02 5.59
C GLU A 63 -4.51 4.63 5.90
N SER A 64 -3.73 3.76 6.54
CA SER A 64 -4.11 2.36 6.78
C SER A 64 -5.39 2.23 7.63
N ASP A 65 -5.67 3.20 8.50
CA ASP A 65 -6.89 3.23 9.34
C ASP A 65 -8.09 3.88 8.65
N ARG A 66 -7.90 4.43 7.44
CA ARG A 66 -8.98 5.09 6.73
C ARG A 66 -9.91 4.01 6.17
N LEU A 67 -11.21 4.15 6.43
CA LEU A 67 -12.24 3.35 5.77
C LEU A 67 -12.15 3.59 4.26
N PHE A 68 -11.44 2.72 3.56
CA PHE A 68 -11.54 2.65 2.12
C PHE A 68 -12.81 1.85 1.79
N PRO A 69 -13.76 2.40 1.01
CA PRO A 69 -14.78 1.56 0.38
C PRO A 69 -14.06 0.42 -0.37
N PRO A 70 -14.61 -0.81 -0.38
CA PRO A 70 -13.81 -2.03 -0.42
C PRO A 70 -12.67 -1.96 -1.43
N PHE A 71 -11.46 -1.72 -0.90
CA PHE A 71 -10.25 -1.72 -1.68
C PHE A 71 -9.88 -3.19 -1.91
N HIS A 72 -10.25 -3.71 -3.07
CA HIS A 72 -9.99 -5.10 -3.46
C HIS A 72 -8.66 -5.20 -4.19
N VAL A 73 -7.72 -5.96 -3.63
CA VAL A 73 -6.50 -6.37 -4.32
C VAL A 73 -6.73 -7.80 -4.80
N GLY A 74 -7.06 -7.95 -6.08
CA GLY A 74 -7.38 -9.25 -6.70
C GLY A 74 -8.36 -9.10 -7.85
N THR A 75 -8.74 -10.21 -8.48
CA THR A 75 -9.79 -10.22 -9.50
C THR A 75 -11.16 -10.14 -8.84
N TYR A 76 -12.06 -9.32 -9.38
CA TYR A 76 -13.50 -9.48 -9.15
C TYR A 76 -13.94 -10.69 -9.97
N LEU A 77 -14.43 -11.73 -9.30
CA LEU A 77 -15.25 -12.74 -9.97
C LEU A 77 -16.62 -12.11 -10.19
N TRP A 78 -16.78 -11.42 -11.31
CA TRP A 78 -18.13 -11.09 -11.79
C TRP A 78 -18.78 -12.40 -12.24
N SER A 79 -19.86 -12.81 -11.56
CA SER A 79 -20.78 -13.85 -12.02
C SER A 79 -21.65 -13.33 -13.17
#